data_AF-A0A933MVA3-F1
#
_entry.id   AF-A0A933MVA3-F1
#
_cell.length_a   1.000
_cell.length_b   1.000
_cell.length_c   1.000
_cell.angle_alpha   90.00
_cell.angle_beta   90.00
_cell.angle_gamma   90.00
#
_symmetry.space_group_name_H-M   'P 1'
#
loop_
_entity.id
_entity.type
_entity.pdbx_description
1 polymer ?
#
loop_
_entity_poly.entity_id
_entity_poly.type
_entity_poly.pdbx_seq_one_letter_code
_entity_poly.pdbx_strand_id
1 'polypeptide(L)' 'MPRKARMDAPQALLLIIGRGIERRSILRDDTNRNRFVDRPAQLLLETVTPCFAWPLIPKSGGKET' A
#
# COMPACT_ATOMS: atom_id res chain seq x y z
N MET A 1 20.61 8.11 9.74
CA MET A 1 21.15 8.12 8.36
C MET A 1 20.32 9.06 7.50
N PRO A 2 20.92 10.01 6.78
CA PRO A 2 20.21 10.85 5.82
C PRO A 2 19.66 9.95 4.71
N ARG A 3 18.34 9.91 4.55
CA ARG A 3 17.76 9.28 3.36
C ARG A 3 17.96 10.23 2.19
N LYS A 4 18.34 9.69 1.03
CA LYS A 4 18.38 10.46 -0.22
C LYS A 4 16.98 11.03 -0.47
N ALA A 5 16.91 12.26 -0.97
CA ALA A 5 15.63 12.89 -1.31
C ALA A 5 14.86 11.98 -2.27
N ARG A 6 13.53 11.96 -2.13
CA ARG A 6 12.68 11.28 -3.10
C ARG A 6 12.83 11.99 -4.45
N MET A 7 12.93 11.21 -5.52
CA MET A 7 12.99 11.75 -6.87
C MET A 7 11.67 12.45 -7.17
N ASP A 8 11.74 13.72 -7.53
CA ASP A 8 10.60 14.53 -7.95
C ASP A 8 10.85 14.94 -9.40
N ALA A 9 10.21 14.21 -10.31
CA ALA A 9 10.34 14.43 -11.74
C ALA A 9 8.99 14.12 -12.41
N PRO A 10 8.58 14.92 -13.41
CA PRO A 10 7.35 14.66 -14.16
C PRO A 10 7.44 13.29 -14.83
N GLN A 11 6.30 12.58 -14.85
CA GLN A 11 6.18 11.21 -15.39
C GLN A 11 7.02 10.13 -14.69
N ALA A 12 7.62 10.43 -13.53
CA ALA A 12 8.31 9.41 -12.75
C ALA A 12 7.34 8.34 -12.25
N LEU A 13 7.67 7.08 -12.48
CA LEU A 13 6.99 5.93 -11.88
C LEU A 13 7.63 5.61 -10.53
N LEU A 14 6.83 5.64 -9.46
CA LEU A 14 7.27 5.36 -8.10
C LEU A 14 6.67 4.04 -7.60
N LEU A 15 7.52 3.15 -7.09
CA LEU A 15 7.09 1.99 -6.32
C LEU A 15 6.96 2.37 -4.84
N ILE A 16 5.74 2.33 -4.32
CA ILE A 16 5.44 2.61 -2.91
C ILE A 16 5.19 1.28 -2.18
N ILE A 17 5.95 1.02 -1.12
CA ILE A 17 5.81 -0.18 -0.29
C ILE A 17 5.53 0.23 1.14
N GLY A 18 4.43 -0.30 1.70
CA GLY A 18 4.04 -0.13 3.09
C GLY A 18 3.93 -1.47 3.81
N ARG A 19 4.08 -1.46 5.14
CA ARG A 19 3.83 -2.63 6.00
C ARG A 19 3.14 -2.20 7.29
N GLY A 20 2.54 -3.17 7.98
CA GLY A 20 1.92 -2.91 9.28
C GLY A 20 2.95 -2.46 10.31
N ILE A 21 2.52 -1.53 11.18
CA ILE A 21 3.28 -1.14 12.37
C ILE A 21 3.52 -2.40 13.21
N GLU A 22 4.73 -2.53 13.76
CA GLU A 22 5.15 -3.72 14.54
C GLU A 22 4.99 -5.07 13.77
N ARG A 23 5.04 -5.05 12.43
CA ARG A 23 4.80 -6.25 11.59
C ARG A 23 3.42 -6.90 11.84
N ARG A 24 2.45 -6.15 12.38
CA ARG A 24 1.09 -6.62 12.57
C ARG A 24 0.38 -6.76 11.23
N SER A 25 -0.62 -7.64 11.18
CA SER A 25 -1.48 -7.73 9.99
C SER A 25 -2.27 -6.43 9.83
N ILE A 26 -2.18 -5.84 8.64
CA ILE A 26 -3.05 -4.71 8.24
C ILE A 26 -4.42 -5.25 7.85
N LEU A 27 -4.45 -6.39 7.15
CA LEU A 27 -5.66 -7.03 6.63
C LEU A 27 -6.15 -8.07 7.65
N ARG A 28 -7.20 -7.74 8.39
CA ARG A 28 -7.75 -8.60 9.46
C ARG A 28 -8.95 -9.42 9.01
N ASP A 29 -9.75 -8.86 8.12
CA ASP A 29 -10.98 -9.44 7.59
C ASP A 29 -11.25 -8.85 6.20
N ASP A 30 -12.22 -9.42 5.48
CA ASP A 30 -12.55 -8.99 4.11
C ASP A 30 -13.15 -7.58 4.06
N THR A 31 -13.86 -7.14 5.10
CA THR A 31 -14.42 -5.79 5.17
C THR A 31 -13.31 -4.75 5.25
N ASN A 32 -12.34 -4.99 6.12
CA ASN A 32 -11.15 -4.18 6.29
C ASN A 32 -10.29 -4.18 5.01
N ARG A 33 -10.14 -5.34 4.36
CA ARG A 33 -9.44 -5.45 3.07
C ARG A 33 -10.09 -4.61 2.00
N ASN A 34 -11.41 -4.67 1.84
CA ASN A 34 -12.13 -3.87 0.85
C ASN A 34 -11.97 -2.37 1.14
N ARG A 35 -12.17 -1.95 2.40
CA ARG A 35 -11.94 -0.56 2.81
C ARG A 35 -10.50 -0.08 2.56
N PHE A 36 -9.52 -0.97 2.67
CA PHE A 36 -8.12 -0.65 2.39
C PHE A 36 -7.84 -0.44 0.90
N VAL A 37 -8.63 -1.04 0.01
CA VAL A 37 -8.55 -0.84 -1.44
C VAL A 37 -9.38 0.36 -1.88
N ASP A 38 -10.59 0.52 -1.34
CA ASP A 38 -11.55 1.54 -1.76
C ASP A 38 -11.03 2.96 -1.51
N ARG A 39 -10.42 3.18 -0.33
CA ARG A 39 -9.88 4.50 0.05
C ARG A 39 -8.78 5.00 -0.90
N PRO A 40 -7.70 4.25 -1.17
CA PRO A 40 -6.70 4.69 -2.13
C PRO A 40 -7.27 4.72 -3.54
N ALA A 41 -8.21 3.84 -3.92
CA ALA A 41 -8.85 3.93 -5.24
C ALA A 41 -9.56 5.28 -5.43
N GLN A 42 -10.34 5.74 -4.44
CA GLN A 42 -10.96 7.07 -4.45
C GLN A 42 -9.91 8.18 -4.55
N LEU A 43 -8.87 8.14 -3.73
CA LEU A 43 -7.81 9.15 -3.73
C LEU A 43 -7.05 9.21 -5.06
N LEU A 44 -6.76 8.06 -5.69
CA LEU A 44 -6.09 8.00 -6.98
C LEU A 44 -6.94 8.63 -8.08
N LEU A 45 -8.26 8.44 -8.04
CA LEU A 45 -9.20 9.08 -8.96
C LEU A 45 -9.26 10.59 -8.74
N GLU A 46 -9.40 11.03 -7.49
CA GLU A 46 -9.46 12.46 -7.12
C GLU A 46 -8.19 13.22 -7.50
N THR A 47 -7.03 12.57 -7.38
CA THR A 47 -5.72 13.18 -7.68
C THR A 47 -5.28 12.97 -9.13
N VAL A 48 -6.07 12.26 -9.94
CA VAL A 48 -5.73 11.88 -11.32
C VAL A 48 -4.36 11.19 -11.37
N THR A 49 -4.09 10.32 -10.40
CA THR A 49 -2.83 9.58 -10.27
C THR A 49 -2.98 8.18 -10.88
N PRO A 50 -2.28 7.85 -11.98
CA PRO A 50 -2.33 6.51 -12.55
C PRO A 50 -1.75 5.47 -11.59
N CYS A 51 -2.49 4.37 -11.37
CA CYS A 51 -2.00 3.22 -10.63
C CYS A 51 -1.93 2.01 -11.57
N PHE A 52 -0.70 1.56 -11.84
CA PHE A 52 -0.48 0.42 -12.74
C PHE A 52 -0.69 -0.93 -12.03
N ALA A 53 -0.35 -1.01 -10.74
CA ALA A 53 -0.50 -2.22 -9.94
C ALA A 53 -0.59 -1.89 -8.44
N TRP A 54 -1.40 -2.68 -7.72
CA TRP A 54 -1.53 -2.59 -6.26
C TRP A 54 -1.63 -3.98 -5.62
N PRO A 55 -0.49 -4.67 -5.43
CA PRO A 55 -0.49 -5.99 -4.81
C PRO A 55 -0.72 -5.89 -3.30
N LEU A 56 -1.70 -6.64 -2.80
CA LEU A 56 -1.90 -6.87 -1.37
C LEU A 56 -1.26 -8.20 -0.98
N ILE A 57 -0.20 -8.13 -0.17
CA ILE A 57 0.50 -9.31 0.33
C ILE A 57 -0.02 -9.59 1.74
N PRO A 58 -0.87 -10.61 1.96
CA PRO A 58 -1.27 -10.99 3.30
C PRO A 58 -0.04 -11.47 4.07
N LYS A 59 -0.02 -11.24 5.39
CA LYS A 59 1.01 -11.86 6.22
C LYS A 59 0.84 -13.37 6.08
N SER A 60 1.89 -14.05 5.66
CA SER A 60 1.97 -15.51 5.70
C SER A 60 1.86 -15.94 7.17
N GLY A 61 0.68 -16.44 7.54
CA GLY A 61 0.51 -17.11 8.81
C GLY A 61 1.28 -18.43 8.79
N GLY A 62 2.33 -18.54 9.59
CA GLY A 62 2.51 -19.80 10.31
C GLY A 62 1.23 -20.00 11.11
N LYS A 63 0.55 -21.13 10.92
CA LYS A 63 -0.55 -21.52 11.80
C LYS A 63 0.03 -21.58 13.21
N GLU A 64 -0.26 -20.59 14.05
CA GLU A 64 -0.15 -20.76 15.49
C GLU A 64 -1.26 -21.74 15.87
N THR A 65 -0.87 -23.00 16.03
CA THR A 65 -1.58 -24.03 16.81
C THR A 65 -1.54 -23.67 18.28
#